data_AF-W1XBN5-F1
#
_entry.id   AF-W1XBN5-F1
#
_cell.length_a   1.000
_cell.length_b   1.000
_cell.length_c   1.000
_cell.angle_alpha   90.00
_cell.angle_beta   90.00
_cell.angle_gamma   90.00
#
_symmetry.space_group_name_H-M   'P 1'
#
loop_
_entity.id
_entity.type
_entity.pdbx_description
1 polymer ?
#
loop_
_entity_poly.entity_id
_entity_poly.type
_entity_poly.pdbx_seq_one_letter_code
_entity_poly.pdbx_strand_id
1 'polypeptide(L)' 'VYEYYERELRKNNALDFDDLLLVAVKLLQSNATVLDKYSHRFRYVMIDEYQDTNHAQYLLAKLLASHWKNIMFFSD' A
#
# COMPACT_ATOMS: atom_id res chain seq x y z
N VAL A 1 8.54 -4.59 -15.76
CA VAL A 1 8.84 -4.78 -14.32
C VAL A 1 7.59 -5.20 -13.53
N TYR A 2 6.44 -4.55 -13.72
CA TYR A 2 5.17 -4.89 -13.05
C TYR A 2 4.55 -6.23 -13.49
N GLU A 3 4.61 -6.58 -14.78
CA GLU A 3 4.08 -7.86 -15.30
C GLU A 3 4.85 -9.09 -14.81
N TYR A 4 6.13 -8.93 -14.51
CA TYR A 4 6.97 -10.03 -14.00
C TYR A 4 6.55 -10.40 -12.57
N TYR A 5 6.19 -9.40 -11.77
CA TYR A 5 5.73 -9.57 -10.40
C TYR A 5 4.36 -10.26 -10.34
N GLU A 6 3.40 -9.86 -11.20
CA GLU A 6 2.10 -10.54 -11.31
C GLU A 6 2.20 -12.03 -11.72
N ARG A 7 3.21 -12.37 -12.54
CA ARG A 7 3.42 -13.75 -13.01
C ARG A 7 3.92 -14.68 -11.92
N GLU A 8 4.74 -14.17 -11.01
CA GLU A 8 5.30 -14.97 -9.92
C GLU A 8 4.28 -15.17 -8.79
N LEU A 9 3.45 -14.17 -8.49
CA LEU A 9 2.37 -14.27 -7.49
C LEU A 9 1.26 -15.24 -7.89
N ARG A 10 0.87 -15.27 -9.18
CA ARG A 10 -0.15 -16.22 -9.68
C ARG A 10 0.26 -17.70 -9.59
N LYS A 11 1.55 -18.02 -9.41
CA LYS A 11 2.02 -19.42 -9.35
C LYS A 11 1.80 -20.07 -7.98
N ASN A 12 1.69 -19.31 -6.90
CA ASN A 12 1.76 -19.87 -5.54
C ASN A 12 0.44 -20.15 -4.84
N ASN A 13 -0.71 -19.90 -5.49
CA ASN A 13 -2.02 -20.50 -5.15
C ASN A 13 -2.38 -20.53 -3.64
N ALA A 14 -1.97 -19.51 -2.89
CA ALA A 14 -2.31 -19.29 -1.50
C ALA A 14 -2.49 -17.79 -1.35
N LEU A 15 -3.74 -17.34 -1.22
CA LEU A 15 -4.05 -15.97 -0.82
C LEU A 15 -3.41 -15.74 0.55
N ASP A 16 -2.22 -15.15 0.58
CA ASP A 16 -1.56 -14.72 1.80
C ASP A 16 -1.78 -13.21 2.03
N PHE A 17 -1.31 -12.71 3.16
CA PHE A 17 -1.47 -11.30 3.53
C PHE A 17 -0.79 -10.34 2.55
N ASP A 18 0.25 -10.77 1.84
CA ASP A 18 0.97 -9.93 0.88
C ASP A 18 0.13 -9.70 -0.39
N ASP A 19 -0.64 -10.69 -0.82
CA ASP A 19 -1.60 -10.53 -1.92
C ASP A 19 -2.65 -9.45 -1.60
N LEU A 20 -3.17 -9.41 -0.37
CA LEU A 20 -4.15 -8.42 0.04
C LEU A 20 -3.59 -7.00 -0.02
N LEU A 21 -2.35 -6.81 0.42
CA LEU A 21 -1.65 -5.52 0.33
C LEU A 21 -1.47 -5.09 -1.13
N LEU A 22 -1.05 -6.01 -1.99
CA LEU A 22 -0.84 -5.72 -3.41
C LEU A 22 -2.13 -5.39 -4.14
N VAL A 23 -3.21 -6.13 -3.85
CA VAL A 23 -4.55 -5.84 -4.40
C VAL A 23 -5.04 -4.47 -3.92
N ALA A 24 -4.83 -4.13 -2.65
CA ALA A 24 -5.19 -2.81 -2.11
C ALA A 24 -4.42 -1.68 -2.81
N VAL A 25 -3.10 -1.83 -2.98
CA VAL A 25 -2.26 -0.85 -3.70
C VAL A 25 -2.74 -0.70 -5.15
N LYS A 26 -3.00 -1.80 -5.86
CA LYS A 26 -3.51 -1.78 -7.24
C LYS A 26 -4.86 -1.08 -7.34
N LEU A 27 -5.78 -1.35 -6.41
CA LEU A 27 -7.11 -0.73 -6.38
C LEU A 27 -6.98 0.79 -6.20
N LEU A 28 -6.17 1.23 -5.24
CA LEU A 28 -5.95 2.65 -4.97
C LEU A 28 -5.24 3.36 -6.11
N GLN A 29 -4.34 2.70 -6.84
CA GLN A 29 -3.67 3.29 -8.00
C GLN A 29 -4.57 3.37 -9.24
N SER A 30 -5.47 2.40 -9.43
CA SER A 30 -6.31 2.31 -10.64
C SER A 30 -7.68 2.97 -10.51
N ASN A 31 -8.16 3.22 -9.29
CA ASN A 31 -9.47 3.82 -9.04
C ASN A 31 -9.36 5.13 -8.23
N ALA A 32 -9.37 6.25 -8.95
CA ALA A 32 -9.27 7.58 -8.36
C ALA A 32 -10.37 7.89 -7.33
N THR A 33 -11.61 7.43 -7.55
CA THR A 33 -12.73 7.64 -6.60
C THR A 33 -12.48 6.92 -5.28
N VAL A 34 -11.94 5.70 -5.33
CA VAL A 34 -11.61 4.94 -4.12
C VAL A 34 -10.42 5.58 -3.40
N LEU A 35 -9.37 5.96 -4.14
CA LEU A 35 -8.24 6.70 -3.59
C LEU A 35 -8.68 8.00 -2.91
N ASP A 36 -9.53 8.78 -3.56
CA ASP A 36 -10.07 10.04 -3.04
C ASP A 36 -10.76 9.82 -1.70
N LYS A 37 -11.69 8.86 -1.64
CA LYS A 37 -12.41 8.50 -0.41
C LYS A 37 -11.47 8.15 0.75
N TYR A 38 -10.46 7.30 0.51
CA TYR A 38 -9.59 6.83 1.58
C TYR A 38 -8.50 7.84 1.94
N SER A 39 -7.94 8.54 0.96
CA SER A 39 -6.93 9.58 1.20
C SER A 39 -7.49 10.77 1.98
N HIS A 40 -8.75 11.14 1.75
CA HIS A 40 -9.43 12.16 2.56
C HIS A 40 -9.75 11.67 3.99
N ARG A 41 -9.98 10.37 4.17
CA ARG A 41 -10.29 9.79 5.49
C ARG A 41 -9.08 9.77 6.42
N PHE A 42 -7.89 9.44 5.91
CA PHE A 42 -6.69 9.28 6.73
C PHE A 42 -5.88 10.58 6.80
N ARG A 43 -6.21 11.42 7.79
CA ARG A 43 -5.54 12.72 7.98
C ARG A 43 -4.08 12.62 8.43
N TYR A 44 -3.75 11.55 9.14
CA TYR A 44 -2.41 11.23 9.62
C TYR A 44 -2.18 9.73 9.43
N VAL A 45 -1.02 9.39 8.87
CA VAL A 45 -0.57 8.00 8.70
C VAL A 45 0.74 7.84 9.46
N MET A 46 0.79 6.84 10.35
CA MET A 46 1.97 6.51 11.12
C MET A 46 2.40 5.09 10.75
N ILE A 47 3.67 4.93 10.41
CA ILE A 47 4.29 3.61 10.23
C ILE A 47 5.25 3.41 11.38
N ASP A 48 5.03 2.34 12.12
CA ASP A 48 5.94 1.84 13.14
C ASP A 48 6.83 0.74 12.54
N GLU A 49 7.99 0.47 13.15
CA GLU A 49 8.96 -0.51 12.66
C GLU A 49 9.30 -0.31 11.17
N TYR A 50 9.58 0.94 10.78
CA TYR A 50 9.75 1.29 9.37
C TYR A 50 10.89 0.51 8.67
N GLN A 51 11.92 0.10 9.42
CA GLN A 51 13.02 -0.72 8.92
C GLN A 51 12.57 -2.09 8.40
N ASP A 52 11.46 -2.61 8.90
CA ASP A 52 10.88 -3.90 8.49
C ASP A 52 9.78 -3.75 7.42
N THR A 53 9.50 -2.51 6.99
CA THR A 53 8.43 -2.21 6.02
C THR A 53 8.87 -2.53 4.59
N ASN A 54 8.07 -3.32 3.87
CA ASN A 54 8.31 -3.63 2.46
C ASN A 54 7.75 -2.57 1.50
N HIS A 55 8.10 -2.67 0.21
CA HIS A 55 7.69 -1.67 -0.78
C HIS A 55 6.17 -1.52 -0.94
N ALA A 56 5.42 -2.62 -0.85
CA ALA A 56 3.97 -2.59 -0.99
C ALA A 56 3.30 -1.86 0.19
N GLN A 57 3.77 -2.12 1.41
CA GLN A 57 3.31 -1.45 2.63
C GLN A 57 3.61 0.06 2.58
N TYR A 58 4.83 0.44 2.17
CA TYR A 58 5.19 1.85 1.98
C TYR A 58 4.30 2.54 0.93
N LEU A 59 4.07 1.89 -0.21
CA LEU A 59 3.19 2.43 -1.26
C LEU A 59 1.76 2.60 -0.77
N LEU A 60 1.23 1.63 -0.02
CA LEU A 60 -0.11 1.71 0.56
C LEU A 60 -0.21 2.93 1.49
N ALA A 61 0.71 3.06 2.45
CA ALA A 61 0.72 4.19 3.37
C ALA A 61 0.83 5.54 2.64
N LYS A 62 1.67 5.62 1.61
CA LYS A 62 1.83 6.82 0.77
C LYS A 62 0.55 7.17 0.00
N LEU A 63 -0.16 6.19 -0.54
CA LEU A 63 -1.44 6.40 -1.22
C LEU A 63 -2.51 6.88 -0.23
N LEU A 64 -2.59 6.27 0.94
CA LEU A 64 -3.52 6.69 1.99
C LEU A 64 -3.21 8.09 2.53
N ALA A 65 -1.94 8.49 2.60
CA ALA A 65 -1.54 9.83 3.03
C ALA A 65 -1.58 10.88 1.90
N SER A 66 -1.90 10.51 0.65
CA SER A 66 -1.65 11.34 -0.53
C SER A 66 -2.38 12.70 -0.53
N HIS A 67 -3.56 12.78 0.10
CA HIS A 67 -4.32 14.02 0.20
C HIS A 67 -3.74 14.97 1.25
N TRP A 68 -3.57 14.48 2.49
CA TRP A 68 -3.13 15.32 3.61
C TRP A 68 -1.62 15.47 3.74
N LYS A 69 -0.85 14.56 3.11
CA LYS A 69 0.62 14.50 3.10
C LYS A 69 1.27 14.43 4.50
N ASN A 70 0.53 13.96 5.49
CA ASN A 70 1.03 13.77 6.85
C ASN A 70 1.36 12.29 7.06
N ILE A 71 2.61 11.93 6.78
CA ILE A 71 3.14 10.60 7.08
C ILE A 71 4.30 10.72 8.07
N MET A 72 4.27 9.90 9.11
CA MET A 72 5.32 9.84 10.14
C MET A 72 5.83 8.41 10.23
N PHE A 73 7.15 8.28 10.33
CA PHE A 73 7.84 6.99 10.43
C PHE A 73 8.51 6.90 11.79
N PHE A 74 8.40 5.74 12.42
CA PHE A 74 9.06 5.39 13.66
C PHE A 74 9.86 4.09 13.46
N SER A 75 11.01 4.04 14.11
CA SER A 75 11.96 2.92 14.14
C SER A 75 12.82 3.07 15.39
N ASP A 76 13.17 1.95 16.02
CA ASP A 76 14.14 1.90 17.13
C ASP A 76 15.61 2.03 16.68
#